data_AF-A0A352WV52-F1
#
_entry.id   AF-A0A352WV52-F1
#
_cell.length_a   1.000
_cell.length_b   1.000
_cell.length_c   1.000
_cell.angle_alpha   90.00
_cell.angle_beta   90.00
_cell.angle_gamma   90.00
#
_symmetry.space_group_name_H-M   'P 1'
#
loop_
_entity.id
_entity.type
_entity.pdbx_description
1 polymer ?
#
loop_
_entity_poly.entity_id
_entity_poly.type
_entity_poly.pdbx_seq_one_letter_code
_entity_poly.pdbx_strand_id
1 'polypeptide(L)'
;IAPFLLERADEFVLVSMAAGITIRDIQTMAGGKYPVIRIMPNTPVSVGEGMILYTVSEEVTPDMVKTFQEKMQCAGVLDLLPEQYIDAGCAVSGCGPAFVYMFIEALADGGVECGLPRDKALLYAAQTLYGASKLVLESKKHPGELKDAVCSPGGTTIAGVHALETGGFRNCAMNAVCKAHQKTKELGKK
;
A
#
# COMPACT_ATOMS: atom_id res chain seq x y z
N ILE A 1 -6.81 27.20 -1.87
CA ILE A 1 -5.65 27.26 -0.95
C ILE A 1 -4.78 28.49 -1.17
N ALA A 2 -4.73 29.06 -2.39
CA ALA A 2 -3.90 30.22 -2.74
C ALA A 2 -3.97 31.42 -1.76
N PRO A 3 -5.14 31.90 -1.27
CA PRO A 3 -5.16 33.07 -0.38
C PRO A 3 -4.38 32.87 0.92
N PHE A 4 -4.44 31.66 1.50
CA PHE A 4 -3.70 31.31 2.72
C PHE A 4 -2.19 31.18 2.48
N LEU A 5 -1.79 30.71 1.29
CA LEU A 5 -0.37 30.54 0.96
C LEU A 5 0.32 31.89 0.68
N LEU A 6 -0.41 32.88 0.16
CA LEU A 6 0.11 34.23 -0.08
C LEU A 6 0.49 34.98 1.21
N GLU A 7 -0.10 34.61 2.34
CA GLU A 7 0.20 35.21 3.65
C GLU A 7 1.41 34.57 4.36
N ARG A 8 1.95 33.45 3.84
CA ARG A 8 3.13 32.80 4.44
C ARG A 8 4.43 33.51 4.05
N ALA A 9 5.21 33.87 5.07
CA ALA A 9 6.53 34.46 4.91
C ALA A 9 7.68 33.44 5.00
N ASP A 10 7.46 32.32 5.70
CA ASP A 10 8.46 31.26 5.88
C ASP A 10 8.49 30.30 4.69
N GLU A 11 9.64 29.65 4.47
CA GLU A 11 9.78 28.58 3.49
C GLU A 11 8.91 27.37 3.86
N PHE A 12 8.21 26.79 2.89
CA PHE A 12 7.33 25.66 3.11
C PHE A 12 7.33 24.71 1.91
N VAL A 13 6.93 23.46 2.16
CA VAL A 13 6.66 22.44 1.15
C VAL A 13 5.21 22.01 1.29
N LEU A 14 4.50 21.93 0.16
CA LEU A 14 3.14 21.39 0.12
C LEU A 14 3.22 19.87 0.08
N VAL A 15 2.67 19.20 1.09
CA VAL A 15 2.54 17.74 1.12
C VAL A 15 1.08 17.38 0.94
N SER A 16 0.75 16.60 -0.10
CA SER A 16 -0.63 16.25 -0.43
C SER A 16 -0.81 14.75 -0.59
N MET A 17 -1.88 14.21 0.02
CA MET A 17 -2.31 12.81 -0.12
C MET A 17 -3.61 12.66 -0.93
N ALA A 18 -4.01 13.70 -1.66
CA ALA A 18 -5.25 13.69 -2.42
C ALA A 18 -5.19 12.66 -3.58
N ALA A 19 -6.13 11.71 -3.57
CA ALA A 19 -6.21 10.68 -4.60
C ALA A 19 -6.66 11.25 -5.96
N GLY A 20 -5.99 10.84 -7.03
CA GLY A 20 -6.31 11.27 -8.40
C GLY A 20 -5.93 12.72 -8.74
N ILE A 21 -5.25 13.45 -7.84
CA ILE A 21 -4.81 14.83 -8.07
C ILE A 21 -3.31 14.84 -8.37
N THR A 22 -2.91 15.48 -9.47
CA THR A 22 -1.50 15.57 -9.88
C THR A 22 -0.77 16.71 -9.16
N ILE A 23 0.57 16.69 -9.19
CA ILE A 23 1.41 17.83 -8.76
C ILE A 23 0.97 19.12 -9.47
N ARG A 24 0.70 19.04 -10.77
CA ARG A 24 0.26 20.19 -11.57
C ARG A 24 -1.07 20.75 -11.07
N ASP A 25 -2.02 19.89 -10.72
CA ASP A 25 -3.31 20.31 -10.18
C ASP A 25 -3.13 21.01 -8.83
N ILE A 26 -2.28 20.45 -7.96
CA ILE A 26 -1.96 21.05 -6.65
C ILE A 26 -1.35 22.44 -6.84
N GLN A 27 -0.36 22.59 -7.72
CA GLN A 27 0.27 23.88 -8.03
C GLN A 27 -0.74 24.89 -8.62
N THR A 28 -1.64 24.43 -9.48
CA THR A 28 -2.72 25.26 -10.04
C THR A 28 -3.66 25.75 -8.95
N MET A 29 -4.10 24.87 -8.04
CA MET A 29 -4.94 25.22 -6.88
C MET A 29 -4.22 26.13 -5.87
N ALA A 30 -2.90 25.99 -5.78
CA ALA A 30 -2.00 26.81 -4.97
C ALA A 30 -1.77 28.21 -5.57
N GLY A 31 -2.04 28.40 -6.86
CA GLY A 31 -1.85 29.68 -7.55
C GLY A 31 -0.39 29.95 -7.95
N GLY A 32 0.45 28.92 -8.01
CA GLY A 32 1.87 29.07 -8.34
C GLY A 32 2.66 27.77 -8.31
N LYS A 33 3.88 27.84 -8.85
CA LYS A 33 4.86 26.73 -8.85
C LYS A 33 5.53 26.59 -7.48
N TYR A 34 4.76 26.19 -6.49
CA TYR A 34 5.28 25.87 -5.15
C TYR A 34 5.94 24.48 -5.15
N PRO A 35 6.90 24.22 -4.24
CA PRO A 35 7.44 22.88 -4.01
C PRO A 35 6.33 21.96 -3.49
N VAL A 36 6.08 20.86 -4.21
CA VAL A 36 5.05 19.87 -3.89
C VAL A 36 5.66 18.48 -3.74
N ILE A 37 5.37 17.83 -2.62
CA ILE A 37 5.56 16.39 -2.43
C ILE A 37 4.17 15.76 -2.43
N ARG A 38 3.86 15.04 -3.51
CA ARG A 38 2.65 14.22 -3.57
C ARG A 38 2.96 12.88 -2.93
N ILE A 39 2.14 12.48 -1.96
CA ILE A 39 2.29 11.24 -1.21
C ILE A 39 1.05 10.36 -1.38
N MET A 40 1.23 9.07 -1.17
CA MET A 40 0.16 8.09 -1.09
C MET A 40 0.50 7.08 0.01
N PRO A 41 0.16 7.41 1.27
CA PRO A 41 0.31 6.49 2.40
C PRO A 41 -0.82 5.46 2.41
N ASN A 42 -0.68 4.45 3.26
CA ASN A 42 -1.74 3.52 3.62
C ASN A 42 -1.97 3.51 5.15
N THR A 43 -3.05 2.90 5.62
CA THR A 43 -3.43 2.96 7.05
C THR A 43 -2.44 2.34 8.04
N PRO A 44 -1.63 1.31 7.68
CA PRO A 44 -0.57 0.78 8.56
C PRO A 44 0.53 1.78 8.96
N VAL A 45 0.57 2.99 8.39
CA VAL A 45 1.42 4.08 8.89
C VAL A 45 1.20 4.38 10.39
N SER A 46 -0.01 4.12 10.89
CA SER A 46 -0.38 4.30 12.30
C SER A 46 0.38 3.37 13.26
N VAL A 47 0.94 2.27 12.76
CA VAL A 47 1.70 1.29 13.54
C VAL A 47 3.15 1.15 13.06
N GLY A 48 3.63 2.09 12.24
CA GLY A 48 5.00 2.13 11.74
C GLY A 48 5.32 1.11 10.63
N GLU A 49 4.31 0.42 10.10
CA GLU A 49 4.45 -0.63 9.08
C GLU A 49 3.78 -0.20 7.76
N GLY A 50 3.76 1.11 7.51
CA GLY A 50 3.14 1.70 6.34
C GLY A 50 3.99 1.58 5.07
N MET A 51 3.31 1.77 3.93
CA MET A 51 3.95 2.03 2.65
C MET A 51 3.54 3.44 2.20
N ILE A 52 4.52 4.31 2.01
CA ILE A 52 4.33 5.71 1.60
C ILE A 52 5.00 5.90 0.26
N LEU A 53 4.19 5.79 -0.80
CA LEU A 53 4.66 6.14 -2.13
C LEU A 53 4.71 7.65 -2.24
N TYR A 54 5.73 8.21 -2.85
CA TYR A 54 5.79 9.65 -3.06
C TYR A 54 6.48 10.04 -4.35
N THR A 55 6.19 11.25 -4.80
CA THR A 55 6.80 11.89 -5.95
C THR A 55 6.90 13.39 -5.69
N VAL A 56 7.82 14.06 -6.36
CA VAL A 56 8.20 15.44 -6.04
C VAL A 56 8.15 16.33 -7.28
N SER A 57 7.79 17.59 -7.09
CA SER A 57 7.85 18.60 -8.16
C SER A 57 9.29 19.04 -8.42
N GLU A 58 9.52 19.72 -9.55
CA GLU A 58 10.84 20.24 -9.92
C GLU A 58 11.39 21.25 -8.89
N GLU A 59 10.49 21.93 -8.18
CA GLU A 59 10.83 22.95 -7.18
C GLU A 59 11.24 22.35 -5.83
N VAL A 60 11.10 21.04 -5.63
CA VAL A 60 11.54 20.37 -4.40
C VAL A 60 13.05 20.09 -4.47
N THR A 61 13.79 20.66 -3.52
CA THR A 61 15.25 20.45 -3.42
C THR A 61 15.60 19.12 -2.74
N PRO A 62 16.82 18.58 -2.92
CA PRO A 62 17.28 17.39 -2.21
C PRO A 62 17.19 17.51 -0.68
N ASP A 63 17.45 18.69 -0.11
CA ASP A 63 17.37 18.92 1.34
C ASP A 63 15.92 18.89 1.85
N MET A 64 14.96 19.36 1.04
CA MET A 64 13.53 19.23 1.33
C MET A 64 13.11 17.76 1.32
N VAL A 65 13.58 16.96 0.35
CA VAL A 65 13.31 15.51 0.30
C VAL A 65 13.87 14.82 1.54
N LYS A 66 15.12 15.13 1.90
CA LYS A 66 15.77 14.56 3.08
C LYS A 66 14.97 14.89 4.36
N THR A 67 14.60 16.15 4.53
CA THR A 67 13.79 16.61 5.68
C THR A 67 12.44 15.87 5.73
N PHE A 68 11.79 15.69 4.58
CA PHE A 68 10.54 14.93 4.47
C PHE A 68 10.74 13.46 4.88
N GLN A 69 11.76 12.79 4.33
CA GLN A 69 12.08 11.39 4.67
C GLN A 69 12.38 11.22 6.16
N GLU A 70 13.19 12.10 6.75
CA GLU A 70 13.54 12.06 8.17
C GLU A 70 12.32 12.16 9.08
N LYS A 71 11.34 12.99 8.70
CA LYS A 71 10.09 13.16 9.46
C LYS A 71 9.14 11.98 9.30
N MET A 72 9.17 11.29 8.17
CA MET A 72 8.20 10.26 7.82
C MET A 72 8.72 8.82 8.02
N GLN A 73 10.03 8.61 8.18
CA GLN A 73 10.65 7.28 8.25
C GLN A 73 10.07 6.37 9.34
N CYS A 74 9.59 6.92 10.46
CA CYS A 74 8.99 6.12 11.53
C CYS A 74 7.61 5.56 11.16
N ALA A 75 7.00 6.01 10.07
CA ALA A 75 5.70 5.56 9.60
C ALA A 75 5.79 4.32 8.69
N GLY A 76 6.99 3.88 8.32
CA GLY A 76 7.22 2.70 7.49
C GLY A 76 8.13 2.99 6.30
N VAL A 77 7.91 2.29 5.20
CA VAL A 77 8.74 2.39 4.00
C VAL A 77 8.32 3.58 3.15
N LEU A 78 9.27 4.45 2.81
CA LEU A 78 9.11 5.51 1.82
C LEU A 78 9.70 5.08 0.50
N ASP A 79 8.94 5.22 -0.59
CA ASP A 79 9.40 4.85 -1.93
C ASP A 79 9.12 5.98 -2.93
N LEU A 80 10.19 6.45 -3.55
CA LEU A 80 10.15 7.49 -4.57
C LEU A 80 9.77 6.87 -5.91
N LEU A 81 8.64 7.29 -6.48
CA LEU A 81 8.17 6.79 -7.76
C LEU A 81 7.89 7.94 -8.74
N PRO A 82 8.09 7.72 -10.05
CA PRO A 82 7.54 8.59 -11.08
C PRO A 82 6.03 8.77 -10.90
N GLU A 83 5.53 10.00 -11.07
CA GLU A 83 4.14 10.35 -10.77
C GLU A 83 3.12 9.45 -11.47
N GLN A 84 3.39 9.05 -12.71
CA GLN A 84 2.53 8.17 -13.50
C GLN A 84 2.29 6.78 -12.86
N TYR A 85 3.15 6.36 -11.94
CA TYR A 85 3.03 5.07 -11.25
C TYR A 85 2.35 5.18 -9.88
N ILE A 86 2.18 6.39 -9.32
CA ILE A 86 1.61 6.58 -7.97
C ILE A 86 0.22 5.95 -7.85
N ASP A 87 -0.66 6.15 -8.83
CA ASP A 87 -2.02 5.61 -8.78
C ASP A 87 -2.06 4.08 -8.91
N ALA A 88 -1.09 3.48 -9.62
CA ALA A 88 -0.98 2.04 -9.75
C ALA A 88 -0.41 1.42 -8.46
N GLY A 89 0.63 2.05 -7.91
CA GLY A 89 1.18 1.65 -6.61
C GLY A 89 0.13 1.79 -5.49
N CYS A 90 -0.68 2.85 -5.50
CA CYS A 90 -1.78 3.05 -4.56
C CYS A 90 -2.81 1.91 -4.60
N ALA A 91 -3.17 1.45 -5.79
CA ALA A 91 -4.11 0.34 -5.94
C ALA A 91 -3.60 -0.95 -5.28
N VAL A 92 -2.28 -1.11 -5.17
CA VAL A 92 -1.64 -2.20 -4.44
C VAL A 92 -1.53 -1.87 -2.95
N SER A 93 -0.87 -0.76 -2.59
CA SER A 93 -0.47 -0.47 -1.21
C SER A 93 -1.52 0.31 -0.40
N GLY A 94 -2.21 1.25 -1.02
CA GLY A 94 -3.26 2.09 -0.42
C GLY A 94 -4.57 1.33 -0.22
N CYS A 95 -5.01 0.60 -1.25
CA CYS A 95 -6.20 -0.27 -1.16
C CYS A 95 -5.90 -1.64 -0.53
N GLY A 96 -4.64 -2.09 -0.61
CA GLY A 96 -4.19 -3.40 -0.14
C GLY A 96 -4.61 -3.80 1.28
N PRO A 97 -4.56 -2.91 2.30
CA PRO A 97 -4.99 -3.24 3.65
C PRO A 97 -6.40 -3.82 3.71
N ALA A 98 -7.35 -3.27 2.94
CA ALA A 98 -8.72 -3.80 2.92
C ALA A 98 -8.76 -5.24 2.36
N PHE A 99 -8.01 -5.51 1.30
CA PHE A 99 -7.94 -6.85 0.69
C PHE A 99 -7.29 -7.85 1.66
N VAL A 100 -6.25 -7.41 2.37
CA VAL A 100 -5.56 -8.18 3.41
C VAL A 100 -6.47 -8.47 4.59
N TYR A 101 -7.27 -7.51 5.07
CA TYR A 101 -8.21 -7.71 6.17
C TYR A 101 -9.26 -8.77 5.83
N MET A 102 -9.81 -8.72 4.60
CA MET A 102 -10.73 -9.77 4.13
C MET A 102 -10.07 -11.15 4.10
N PHE A 103 -8.80 -11.23 3.71
CA PHE A 103 -8.08 -12.51 3.69
C PHE A 103 -7.81 -13.05 5.10
N ILE A 104 -7.43 -12.20 6.05
CA ILE A 104 -7.28 -12.56 7.46
C ILE A 104 -8.61 -13.07 8.03
N GLU A 105 -9.71 -12.36 7.76
CA GLU A 105 -11.05 -12.74 8.20
C GLU A 105 -11.46 -14.10 7.64
N ALA A 106 -11.27 -14.33 6.33
CA ALA A 106 -11.57 -15.61 5.68
C ALA A 106 -10.74 -16.78 6.23
N LEU A 107 -9.44 -16.57 6.51
CA LEU A 107 -8.60 -17.59 7.14
C LEU A 107 -9.06 -17.91 8.56
N ALA A 108 -9.45 -16.89 9.33
CA ALA A 108 -9.98 -17.08 10.68
C ALA A 108 -11.31 -17.84 10.66
N ASP A 109 -12.20 -17.53 9.73
CA ASP A 109 -13.46 -18.26 9.52
C ASP A 109 -13.21 -19.73 9.19
N GLY A 110 -12.28 -20.01 8.27
CA GLY A 110 -11.88 -21.39 7.97
C GLY A 110 -11.29 -22.12 9.18
N GLY A 111 -10.55 -21.42 10.04
CA GLY A 111 -10.05 -21.96 11.30
C GLY A 111 -11.18 -22.32 12.28
N VAL A 112 -12.22 -21.48 12.38
CA VAL A 112 -13.40 -21.74 13.22
C VAL A 112 -14.21 -22.92 12.68
N GLU A 113 -14.40 -23.01 11.37
CA GLU A 113 -15.03 -24.17 10.73
C GLU A 113 -14.28 -25.47 11.05
N CYS A 114 -12.95 -25.40 11.16
CA CYS A 114 -12.10 -26.51 11.58
C CYS A 114 -12.07 -26.74 13.11
N GLY A 115 -12.88 -26.01 13.89
CA GLY A 115 -13.04 -26.20 15.33
C GLY A 115 -12.20 -25.30 16.24
N LEU A 116 -11.52 -24.27 15.73
CA LEU A 116 -10.79 -23.33 16.57
C LEU A 116 -11.72 -22.32 17.27
N PRO A 117 -11.39 -21.90 18.51
CA PRO A 117 -11.94 -20.68 19.07
C PRO A 117 -11.64 -19.44 18.19
N ARG A 118 -12.62 -18.54 18.06
CA ARG A 118 -12.55 -17.37 17.19
C ARG A 118 -11.35 -16.47 17.46
N ASP A 119 -11.06 -16.21 18.73
CA ASP A 119 -9.94 -15.36 19.17
C ASP A 119 -8.59 -15.95 18.73
N LYS A 120 -8.42 -17.27 18.86
CA LYS A 120 -7.23 -17.98 18.41
C LYS A 120 -7.12 -17.98 16.88
N ALA A 121 -8.20 -18.26 16.18
CA ALA A 121 -8.21 -18.28 14.71
C ALA A 121 -7.79 -16.92 14.13
N LEU A 122 -8.31 -15.82 14.69
CA LEU A 122 -7.95 -14.46 14.27
C LEU A 122 -6.46 -14.16 14.52
N LEU A 123 -5.96 -14.48 15.72
CA LEU A 123 -4.54 -14.30 16.05
C LEU A 123 -3.64 -15.08 15.10
N TYR A 124 -3.97 -16.34 14.83
CA TYR A 124 -3.16 -17.20 13.96
C TYR A 124 -3.17 -16.70 12.50
N ALA A 125 -4.34 -16.30 11.99
CA ALA A 125 -4.45 -15.76 10.63
C ALA A 125 -3.62 -14.47 10.46
N ALA A 126 -3.77 -13.51 11.38
CA ALA A 126 -3.04 -12.25 11.33
C ALA A 126 -1.52 -12.44 11.46
N GLN A 127 -1.07 -13.24 12.44
CA GLN A 127 0.36 -13.52 12.64
C GLN A 127 0.98 -14.31 11.49
N THR A 128 0.25 -15.26 10.90
CA THR A 128 0.71 -16.04 9.74
C THR A 128 0.94 -15.13 8.55
N LEU A 129 -0.01 -14.22 8.28
CA LEU A 129 0.13 -13.29 7.17
C LEU A 129 1.31 -12.32 7.40
N TYR A 130 1.42 -11.73 8.59
CA TYR A 130 2.55 -10.87 8.95
C TYR A 130 3.91 -11.57 8.75
N GLY A 131 4.05 -12.79 9.28
CA GLY A 131 5.28 -13.59 9.16
C GLY A 131 5.62 -13.94 7.71
N ALA A 132 4.62 -14.33 6.91
CA ALA A 132 4.82 -14.65 5.50
C ALA A 132 5.23 -13.41 4.68
N SER A 133 4.58 -12.26 4.90
CA SER A 133 4.95 -11.00 4.27
C SER A 133 6.36 -10.56 4.66
N LYS A 134 6.71 -10.65 5.95
CA LYS A 134 8.05 -10.33 6.44
C LYS A 134 9.13 -11.21 5.80
N LEU A 135 8.86 -12.51 5.66
CA LEU A 135 9.80 -13.43 5.02
C LEU A 135 10.03 -13.07 3.54
N VAL A 136 8.99 -12.65 2.80
CA VAL A 136 9.15 -12.15 1.42
C VAL A 136 10.08 -10.92 1.39
N LEU A 137 9.84 -9.95 2.26
CA LEU A 137 10.59 -8.70 2.31
C LEU A 137 12.06 -8.90 2.70
N GLU A 138 12.32 -9.72 3.73
CA GLU A 138 13.67 -9.95 4.25
C GLU A 138 14.48 -10.89 3.38
N SER A 139 13.88 -11.98 2.90
CA SER A 139 14.59 -12.96 2.07
C SER A 139 14.78 -12.51 0.62
N LYS A 140 13.93 -11.60 0.14
CA LYS A 140 13.85 -11.17 -1.27
C LYS A 140 13.66 -12.31 -2.27
N LYS A 141 13.21 -13.48 -1.79
CA LYS A 141 12.92 -14.63 -2.64
C LYS A 141 11.62 -14.45 -3.38
N HIS A 142 11.52 -15.08 -4.56
CA HIS A 142 10.27 -15.09 -5.30
C HIS A 142 9.18 -15.79 -4.49
N PRO A 143 7.95 -15.23 -4.36
CA PRO A 143 6.88 -15.85 -3.57
C PRO A 143 6.54 -17.28 -3.99
N GLY A 144 6.72 -17.62 -5.27
CA GLY A 144 6.57 -18.99 -5.77
C GLY A 144 7.57 -19.97 -5.15
N GLU A 145 8.83 -19.55 -4.96
CA GLU A 145 9.86 -20.37 -4.30
C GLU A 145 9.52 -20.59 -2.83
N LEU A 146 9.11 -19.54 -2.11
CA LEU A 146 8.70 -19.65 -0.71
C LEU A 146 7.48 -20.56 -0.54
N LYS A 147 6.52 -20.49 -1.46
CA LYS A 147 5.36 -21.38 -1.50
C LYS A 147 5.79 -22.83 -1.75
N ASP A 148 6.68 -23.08 -2.72
CA ASP A 148 7.18 -24.43 -3.01
C ASP A 148 7.95 -25.01 -1.81
N ALA A 149 8.72 -24.19 -1.09
CA ALA A 149 9.49 -24.62 0.09
C ALA A 149 8.64 -25.15 1.25
N VAL A 150 7.35 -24.79 1.32
CA VAL A 150 6.41 -25.24 2.37
C VAL A 150 5.36 -26.24 1.87
N CYS A 151 5.43 -26.63 0.59
CA CYS A 151 4.56 -27.63 -0.02
C CYS A 151 5.23 -29.00 -0.05
N SER A 152 5.01 -29.82 0.98
CA SER A 152 5.46 -31.22 0.95
C SER A 152 4.63 -32.07 -0.04
N PRO A 153 5.22 -33.11 -0.67
CA PRO A 153 4.50 -34.00 -1.58
C PRO A 153 3.28 -34.66 -0.90
N GLY A 154 2.07 -34.43 -1.44
CA GLY A 154 0.83 -34.95 -0.88
C GLY A 154 0.42 -34.38 0.48
N GLY A 155 1.08 -33.31 0.94
CA GLY A 155 0.84 -32.69 2.24
C GLY A 155 -0.40 -31.79 2.29
N THR A 156 -0.69 -31.30 3.50
CA THR A 156 -1.84 -30.40 3.76
C THR A 156 -1.70 -29.06 3.05
N THR A 157 -0.48 -28.49 2.97
CA THR A 157 -0.25 -27.21 2.31
C THR A 157 -0.60 -27.26 0.83
N ILE A 158 -0.16 -28.29 0.09
CA ILE A 158 -0.41 -28.37 -1.35
C ILE A 158 -1.90 -28.63 -1.65
N ALA A 159 -2.61 -29.35 -0.78
CA ALA A 159 -4.06 -29.49 -0.87
C ALA A 159 -4.80 -28.15 -0.71
N GLY A 160 -4.37 -27.32 0.25
CA GLY A 160 -4.90 -25.96 0.44
C GLY A 160 -4.57 -25.04 -0.75
N VAL A 161 -3.34 -25.09 -1.27
CA VAL A 161 -2.95 -24.36 -2.49
C VAL A 161 -3.82 -24.77 -3.67
N HIS A 162 -4.06 -26.07 -3.87
CA HIS A 162 -4.93 -26.54 -4.94
C HIS A 162 -6.35 -25.96 -4.82
N ALA A 163 -6.94 -25.95 -3.62
CA ALA A 163 -8.26 -25.35 -3.40
C ALA A 163 -8.29 -23.84 -3.71
N LEU A 164 -7.23 -23.08 -3.35
CA LEU A 164 -7.11 -21.67 -3.68
C LEU A 164 -7.03 -21.43 -5.20
N GLU A 165 -6.27 -22.26 -5.92
CA GLU A 165 -6.18 -22.15 -7.38
C GLU A 165 -7.52 -22.51 -8.04
N THR A 166 -8.22 -23.56 -7.59
CA THR A 166 -9.57 -23.91 -8.06
C THR A 166 -10.57 -22.79 -7.81
N GLY A 167 -10.46 -22.08 -6.69
CA GLY A 167 -11.26 -20.89 -6.37
C GLY A 167 -10.86 -19.63 -7.16
N GLY A 168 -9.83 -19.68 -8.00
CA GLY A 168 -9.39 -18.54 -8.80
C GLY A 168 -8.72 -17.43 -7.99
N PHE A 169 -8.09 -17.75 -6.85
CA PHE A 169 -7.54 -16.78 -5.91
C PHE A 169 -6.66 -15.70 -6.57
N ARG A 170 -5.73 -16.11 -7.45
CA ARG A 170 -4.85 -15.17 -8.16
C ARG A 170 -5.63 -14.20 -9.05
N ASN A 171 -6.63 -14.71 -9.75
CA ASN A 171 -7.48 -13.89 -10.63
C ASN A 171 -8.26 -12.85 -9.82
N CYS A 172 -8.86 -13.25 -8.70
CA CYS A 172 -9.58 -12.35 -7.80
C CYS A 172 -8.66 -11.23 -7.27
N ALA A 173 -7.47 -11.57 -6.78
CA ALA A 173 -6.50 -10.60 -6.25
C ALA A 173 -6.04 -9.60 -7.33
N MET A 174 -5.68 -10.10 -8.52
CA MET A 174 -5.27 -9.24 -9.65
C MET A 174 -6.40 -8.31 -10.08
N ASN A 175 -7.64 -8.83 -10.18
CA ASN A 175 -8.79 -8.04 -10.58
C ASN A 175 -9.11 -6.94 -9.56
N ALA A 176 -8.98 -7.20 -8.26
CA ALA A 176 -9.18 -6.19 -7.22
C ALA A 176 -8.25 -4.98 -7.42
N VAL A 177 -6.95 -5.24 -7.64
CA VAL A 177 -5.95 -4.19 -7.91
C VAL A 177 -6.28 -3.44 -9.20
N CYS A 178 -6.54 -4.16 -10.30
CA CYS A 178 -6.87 -3.55 -11.59
C CYS A 178 -8.11 -2.66 -11.51
N LYS A 179 -9.17 -3.10 -10.80
CA LYS A 179 -10.41 -2.35 -10.61
C LYS A 179 -10.22 -1.13 -9.71
N ALA A 180 -9.45 -1.25 -8.62
CA ALA A 180 -9.10 -0.12 -7.79
C ALA A 180 -8.32 0.94 -8.58
N HIS A 181 -7.32 0.53 -9.36
CA HIS A 181 -6.55 1.44 -10.22
C HIS A 181 -7.43 2.14 -11.27
N GLN A 182 -8.30 1.38 -11.95
CA GLN A 182 -9.26 1.93 -12.90
C GLN A 182 -10.14 2.99 -12.23
N LYS A 183 -10.61 2.73 -11.00
CA LYS A 183 -11.46 3.67 -10.29
C LYS A 183 -10.74 4.96 -9.93
N THR A 184 -9.49 4.89 -9.47
CA THR A 184 -8.66 6.08 -9.19
C THR A 184 -8.52 6.96 -10.43
N LYS A 185 -8.29 6.36 -11.61
CA LYS A 185 -8.22 7.09 -12.89
C LYS A 185 -9.53 7.77 -13.28
N GLU A 186 -10.69 7.23 -12.88
CA GLU A 186 -11.98 7.88 -13.09
C GLU A 186 -12.19 9.07 -12.15
N LEU A 187 -11.69 9.00 -10.91
CA LEU A 187 -11.79 10.09 -9.94
C LEU A 187 -10.99 11.31 -10.37
N GLY A 188 -9.77 11.13 -10.90
CA GLY A 188 -8.93 12.22 -11.38
C GLY A 188 -9.39 12.92 -12.68
N LYS A 189 -10.49 12.44 -13.29
CA LYS A 189 -11.11 13.09 -14.47
C LYS A 189 -12.24 14.06 -14.11
N LYS A 190 -12.56 14.20 -12.83
CA LYS A 190 -13.58 15.13 -12.31
C LYS A 190 -12.92 16.38 -11.78
#